data_AF-A0A348PKR6-F1
#
_entry.id   AF-A0A348PKR6-F1
#
_cell.length_a   1.000
_cell.length_b   1.000
_cell.length_c   1.000
_cell.angle_alpha   90.00
_cell.angle_beta   90.00
_cell.angle_gamma   90.00
#
_symmetry.space_group_name_H-M   'P 1'
#
loop_
_entity.id
_entity.type
_entity.pdbx_description
1 polymer ?
#
loop_
_entity_poly.entity_id
_entity_poly.type
_entity_poly.pdbx_seq_one_letter_code
_entity_poly.pdbx_strand_id
1 'polypeptide(L)'
;MAQLDPVSLALRAYQNKDLPKAKELIEIAVGDDNFNGITKTWYFRGYIYKDLYKEAKGSGEEFELRSTAIESYSKTIELEPQGELVEDCLNILKYLSSTLYNDAAFALDSNNFETAQSLFDNYSEVIMMINPTMDLNQRTIEFKLYKASKYSYLFDNPRPEDNTEDIGNKVVKLYEGVLVLDPENISANYNLAIHYYNQGVNIIENMDYEQDFETLFEIQAQVMDLFGAALPYMLKAYKLNPLRKETLVGLSGIYFGLNNIEESEKYQAELKKLENQE
;
A
#
# COMPACT_ATOMS: atom_id res chain seq x y z
N MET A 1 56.42 2.63 1.40
CA MET A 1 55.09 3.19 1.75
C MET A 1 54.16 2.00 1.89
N ALA A 2 53.47 1.84 3.02
CA ALA A 2 52.45 0.80 3.12
C ALA A 2 51.36 1.09 2.07
N GLN A 3 51.02 0.10 1.25
CA GLN A 3 49.88 0.21 0.35
C GLN A 3 48.62 0.34 1.23
N LEU A 4 47.80 1.37 0.97
CA LEU A 4 46.54 1.54 1.68
C LEU A 4 45.63 0.35 1.38
N ASP A 5 44.93 -0.12 2.41
CA ASP A 5 43.95 -1.20 2.26
C ASP A 5 42.75 -0.73 1.38
N PRO A 6 41.99 -1.68 0.79
CA PRO A 6 40.88 -1.34 -0.10
C PRO A 6 39.82 -0.44 0.52
N VAL A 7 39.54 -0.56 1.83
CA VAL A 7 38.56 0.26 2.55
C VAL A 7 39.05 1.71 2.65
N SER A 8 40.30 1.91 3.04
CA SER A 8 40.94 3.22 3.08
C SER A 8 41.00 3.88 1.70
N LEU A 9 41.25 3.10 0.64
CA LEU A 9 41.22 3.59 -0.73
C LEU A 9 39.80 3.99 -1.17
N ALA A 10 38.78 3.20 -0.83
CA ALA A 10 37.38 3.50 -1.12
C ALA A 10 36.95 4.80 -0.44
N LEU A 11 37.30 4.98 0.84
CA LEU A 11 36.98 6.22 1.58
C LEU A 11 37.66 7.44 0.96
N ARG A 12 38.92 7.31 0.51
CA ARG A 12 39.62 8.39 -0.18
C ARG A 12 38.95 8.75 -1.52
N ALA A 13 38.54 7.76 -2.30
CA ALA A 13 37.80 7.99 -3.55
C ALA A 13 36.46 8.70 -3.27
N TYR A 14 35.73 8.24 -2.25
CA TYR A 14 34.48 8.87 -1.79
C TYR A 14 34.67 10.33 -1.37
N GLN A 15 35.71 10.64 -0.57
CA GLN A 15 36.05 12.00 -0.17
C GLN A 15 36.39 12.91 -1.36
N ASN A 16 36.94 12.34 -2.43
CA ASN A 16 37.21 13.03 -3.70
C ASN A 16 35.98 13.11 -4.61
N LYS A 17 34.80 12.66 -4.16
CA LYS A 17 33.53 12.57 -4.91
C LYS A 17 33.58 11.64 -6.14
N ASP A 18 34.53 10.71 -6.17
CA ASP A 18 34.60 9.67 -7.18
C ASP A 18 33.81 8.44 -6.70
N LEU A 19 32.47 8.54 -6.74
CA LEU A 19 31.58 7.46 -6.29
C LEU A 19 31.74 6.16 -7.10
N PRO A 20 31.92 6.18 -8.44
CA PRO A 20 32.19 4.95 -9.19
C PRO A 20 33.44 4.24 -8.70
N LYS A 21 34.55 4.97 -8.46
CA LYS A 21 35.77 4.35 -7.95
C LYS A 21 35.62 3.90 -6.50
N ALA A 22 34.90 4.66 -5.68
CA ALA A 22 34.59 4.26 -4.31
C ALA A 22 33.78 2.95 -4.27
N LYS A 23 32.78 2.81 -5.15
CA LYS A 23 31.99 1.57 -5.32
C LYS A 23 32.89 0.39 -5.70
N GLU A 24 33.72 0.54 -6.72
CA GLU A 24 34.64 -0.52 -7.14
C GLU A 24 35.53 -1.00 -5.99
N LEU A 25 36.14 -0.07 -5.26
CA LEU A 25 37.08 -0.38 -4.18
C LEU A 25 36.40 -0.99 -2.96
N ILE A 26 35.18 -0.53 -2.61
CA ILE A 26 34.47 -1.08 -1.47
C ILE A 26 33.93 -2.49 -1.76
N GLU A 27 33.52 -2.79 -3.00
CA GLU A 27 33.13 -4.15 -3.38
C GLU A 27 34.31 -5.12 -3.34
N ILE A 28 35.52 -4.67 -3.71
CA ILE A 28 36.75 -5.48 -3.53
C ILE A 28 36.96 -5.79 -2.04
N ALA A 29 36.78 -4.81 -1.15
CA ALA A 29 36.92 -5.03 0.28
C ALA A 29 35.87 -6.04 0.82
N VAL A 30 34.62 -5.92 0.38
CA VAL A 30 33.53 -6.81 0.82
C VAL A 30 33.74 -8.25 0.35
N GLY A 31 34.38 -8.45 -0.80
CA GLY A 31 34.73 -9.77 -1.34
C GLY A 31 35.98 -10.41 -0.73
N ASP A 32 36.72 -9.72 0.14
CA ASP A 32 37.95 -10.21 0.77
C ASP A 32 37.69 -10.63 2.23
N ASP A 33 38.03 -11.86 2.58
CA ASP A 33 37.86 -12.44 3.91
C ASP A 33 38.58 -11.68 5.03
N ASN A 34 39.60 -10.88 4.69
CA ASN A 34 40.28 -10.03 5.66
C ASN A 34 39.45 -8.81 6.06
N PHE A 35 38.48 -8.40 5.24
CA PHE A 35 37.72 -7.15 5.43
C PHE A 35 36.21 -7.36 5.54
N ASN A 36 35.66 -8.48 5.08
CA ASN A 36 34.23 -8.77 5.11
C ASN A 36 33.67 -9.00 6.53
N GLY A 37 34.52 -9.31 7.51
CA GLY A 37 34.15 -9.41 8.92
C GLY A 37 34.23 -8.08 9.67
N ILE A 38 34.63 -6.99 9.01
CA ILE A 38 34.87 -5.69 9.65
C ILE A 38 33.65 -4.78 9.47
N THR A 39 33.06 -4.34 10.58
CA THR A 39 31.89 -3.45 10.64
C THR A 39 32.05 -2.19 9.79
N LYS A 40 33.23 -1.56 9.82
CA LYS A 40 33.53 -0.35 9.03
C LYS A 40 33.48 -0.56 7.52
N THR A 41 33.81 -1.76 7.03
CA THR A 41 33.71 -2.10 5.60
C THR A 41 32.28 -1.96 5.11
N TRP A 42 31.34 -2.60 5.82
CA TRP A 42 29.92 -2.57 5.50
C TRP A 42 29.31 -1.20 5.72
N TYR A 43 29.70 -0.50 6.78
CA TYR A 43 29.24 0.85 7.05
C TYR A 43 29.60 1.81 5.90
N PHE A 44 30.85 1.79 5.44
CA PHE A 44 31.26 2.64 4.31
C PHE A 44 30.62 2.22 2.98
N ARG A 45 30.40 0.92 2.77
CA ARG A 45 29.59 0.45 1.64
C ARG A 45 28.19 1.08 1.69
N GLY A 46 27.51 1.02 2.83
CA GLY A 46 26.20 1.63 3.01
C GLY A 46 26.19 3.13 2.73
N TYR A 47 27.25 3.86 3.09
CA TYR A 47 27.39 5.29 2.79
C TYR A 47 27.54 5.57 1.30
N ILE A 48 28.45 4.85 0.63
CA ILE A 48 28.70 5.00 -0.81
C ILE A 48 27.41 4.70 -1.61
N TYR A 49 26.73 3.59 -1.30
CA TYR A 49 25.51 3.20 -2.00
C TYR A 49 24.33 4.13 -1.72
N LYS A 50 24.22 4.68 -0.51
CA LYS A 50 23.19 5.68 -0.19
C LYS A 50 23.35 6.96 -1.02
N ASP A 51 24.58 7.40 -1.26
CA ASP A 51 24.83 8.59 -2.08
C ASP A 51 24.67 8.30 -3.57
N LEU A 52 25.12 7.14 -4.05
CA LEU A 52 24.81 6.66 -5.40
C LEU A 52 23.29 6.62 -5.65
N TYR A 53 22.52 6.06 -4.71
CA TYR A 53 21.05 6.07 -4.77
C TYR A 53 20.49 7.48 -4.93
N LYS A 54 21.03 8.47 -4.21
CA LYS A 54 20.57 9.86 -4.31
C LYS A 54 20.89 10.50 -5.66
N GLU A 55 22.01 10.15 -6.27
CA GLU A 55 22.42 10.62 -7.60
C GLU A 55 21.68 9.91 -8.73
N ALA A 56 21.23 8.68 -8.50
CA ALA A 56 20.58 7.82 -9.48
C ALA A 56 19.10 8.14 -9.76
N LYS A 57 18.54 9.23 -9.21
CA LYS A 57 17.12 9.56 -9.42
C LYS A 57 16.76 9.71 -10.91
N GLY A 58 15.76 8.95 -11.35
CA GLY A 58 15.31 8.82 -12.74
C GLY A 58 16.14 7.88 -13.61
N SER A 59 17.09 7.12 -13.06
CA SER A 59 18.00 6.27 -13.85
C SER A 59 17.52 4.82 -14.04
N GLY A 60 16.63 4.32 -13.18
CA GLY A 60 16.23 2.91 -13.11
C GLY A 60 17.07 2.07 -12.14
N GLU A 61 18.20 2.59 -11.64
CA GLU A 61 19.11 1.88 -10.72
C GLU A 61 18.81 2.16 -9.23
N GLU A 62 17.88 3.08 -8.92
CA GLU A 62 17.63 3.56 -7.56
C GLU A 62 17.24 2.45 -6.60
N PHE A 63 16.46 1.48 -7.08
CA PHE A 63 16.00 0.36 -6.28
C PHE A 63 17.16 -0.52 -5.83
N GLU A 64 18.04 -0.91 -6.75
CA GLU A 64 19.20 -1.76 -6.46
C GLU A 64 20.19 -1.03 -5.53
N LEU A 65 20.47 0.24 -5.82
CA LEU A 65 21.40 1.04 -5.02
C LEU A 65 20.89 1.25 -3.59
N ARG A 66 19.59 1.55 -3.41
CA ARG A 66 18.98 1.68 -2.09
C ARG A 66 18.97 0.35 -1.34
N SER A 67 18.62 -0.74 -2.01
CA SER A 67 18.60 -2.08 -1.41
C SER A 67 19.98 -2.48 -0.91
N THR A 68 21.01 -2.22 -1.72
CA THR A 68 22.41 -2.46 -1.35
C THR A 68 22.85 -1.60 -0.17
N ALA A 69 22.41 -0.34 -0.09
CA ALA A 69 22.66 0.51 1.07
C ALA A 69 22.02 -0.07 2.34
N ILE A 70 20.75 -0.48 2.27
CA ILE A 70 20.01 -1.10 3.39
C ILE A 70 20.71 -2.38 3.87
N GLU A 71 21.05 -3.29 2.96
CA GLU A 71 21.79 -4.52 3.25
C GLU A 71 23.08 -4.21 4.02
N SER A 72 23.83 -3.21 3.55
CA SER A 72 25.13 -2.86 4.12
C SER A 72 25.01 -2.33 5.56
N TYR A 73 24.06 -1.42 5.84
CA TYR A 73 23.80 -0.97 7.21
C TYR A 73 23.25 -2.10 8.08
N SER A 74 22.47 -3.01 7.51
CA SER A 74 21.95 -4.18 8.22
C SER A 74 23.07 -5.13 8.64
N LYS A 75 24.01 -5.39 7.73
CA LYS A 75 25.19 -6.20 8.00
C LYS A 75 26.11 -5.56 9.04
N THR A 76 26.23 -4.24 9.03
CA THR A 76 26.95 -3.47 10.05
C THR A 76 26.38 -3.75 11.45
N ILE A 77 25.06 -3.72 11.59
CA ILE A 77 24.37 -4.03 12.86
C ILE A 77 24.50 -5.52 13.22
N GLU A 78 24.41 -6.42 12.25
CA GLU A 78 24.54 -7.88 12.47
C GLU A 78 25.92 -8.26 13.05
N LEU A 79 26.99 -7.66 12.53
CA LEU A 79 28.37 -7.93 12.96
C LEU A 79 28.62 -7.47 14.41
N GLU A 80 28.13 -6.26 14.76
CA GLU A 80 28.31 -5.69 16.09
C GLU A 80 27.00 -5.03 16.59
N PRO A 81 26.03 -5.82 17.12
CA PRO A 81 24.71 -5.30 17.50
C PRO A 81 24.70 -4.25 18.62
N GLN A 82 25.81 -4.14 19.36
CA GLN A 82 26.03 -3.14 20.42
C GLN A 82 27.24 -2.24 20.11
N GLY A 83 27.63 -2.15 18.83
CA GLY A 83 28.74 -1.34 18.36
C GLY A 83 28.40 0.15 18.28
N GLU A 84 29.43 0.99 18.22
CA GLU A 84 29.30 2.46 18.17
C GLU A 84 28.57 2.98 16.92
N LEU A 85 28.54 2.19 15.85
CA LEU A 85 27.92 2.56 14.57
C LEU A 85 26.42 2.21 14.49
N VAL A 86 25.88 1.47 15.47
CA VAL A 86 24.51 0.94 15.41
C VAL A 86 23.48 2.07 15.40
N GLU A 87 23.62 3.06 16.29
CA GLU A 87 22.64 4.16 16.37
C GLU A 87 22.56 4.95 15.05
N ASP A 88 23.71 5.22 14.42
CA ASP A 88 23.75 5.90 13.12
C ASP A 88 23.13 5.03 12.01
N CYS A 89 23.46 3.73 11.96
CA CYS A 89 22.86 2.79 11.02
C CYS A 89 21.33 2.75 11.16
N LEU A 90 20.81 2.68 12.40
CA LEU A 90 19.38 2.69 12.66
C LEU A 90 18.71 3.99 12.18
N ASN A 91 19.35 5.14 12.39
CA ASN A 91 18.83 6.42 11.91
C ASN A 91 18.82 6.49 10.37
N ILE A 92 19.84 5.96 9.71
CA ILE A 92 19.89 5.90 8.25
C ILE A 92 18.86 4.92 7.69
N LEU A 93 18.70 3.74 8.32
CA LEU A 93 17.68 2.76 7.92
C LEU A 93 16.27 3.33 8.08
N LYS A 94 15.98 4.09 9.15
CA LYS A 94 14.71 4.83 9.29
C LYS A 94 14.46 5.81 8.15
N TYR A 95 15.50 6.52 7.72
CA TYR A 95 15.41 7.41 6.56
C TYR A 95 15.12 6.61 5.28
N LEU A 96 15.88 5.55 4.99
CA LEU A 96 15.69 4.73 3.79
C LEU A 96 14.33 4.02 3.78
N SER A 97 13.83 3.56 4.93
CA SER A 97 12.48 3.01 5.04
C SER A 97 11.42 4.07 4.73
N SER A 98 11.61 5.31 5.16
CA SER A 98 10.67 6.39 4.84
C SER A 98 10.62 6.68 3.34
N THR A 99 11.76 6.56 2.62
CA THR A 99 11.77 6.72 1.17
C THR A 99 11.10 5.55 0.44
N LEU A 100 11.23 4.32 0.94
CA LEU A 100 10.51 3.16 0.41
C LEU A 100 8.99 3.36 0.50
N TYR A 101 8.48 3.81 1.66
CA TYR A 101 7.05 4.06 1.85
C TYR A 101 6.52 5.17 0.92
N ASN A 102 7.29 6.26 0.75
CA ASN A 102 6.92 7.33 -0.16
C ASN A 102 6.91 6.86 -1.63
N ASP A 103 7.92 6.10 -2.05
CA ASP A 103 7.99 5.56 -3.40
C ASP A 103 6.86 4.54 -3.65
N ALA A 104 6.44 3.78 -2.64
CA ALA A 104 5.28 2.90 -2.73
C ALA A 104 4.01 3.70 -3.06
N ALA A 105 3.80 4.85 -2.42
CA ALA A 105 2.69 5.76 -2.72
C ALA A 105 2.79 6.33 -4.15
N PHE A 106 3.97 6.78 -4.59
CA PHE A 106 4.18 7.26 -5.96
C PHE A 106 3.93 6.16 -7.01
N ALA A 107 4.30 4.93 -6.71
CA ALA A 107 4.03 3.78 -7.56
C ALA A 107 2.51 3.51 -7.66
N LEU A 108 1.76 3.64 -6.56
CA LEU A 108 0.28 3.57 -6.59
C LEU A 108 -0.33 4.69 -7.43
N ASP A 109 0.21 5.92 -7.35
CA ASP A 109 -0.23 7.04 -8.19
C ASP A 109 -0.01 6.80 -9.68
N SER A 110 1.01 6.01 -10.01
CA SER A 110 1.35 5.64 -11.39
C SER A 110 0.72 4.31 -11.82
N ASN A 111 -0.19 3.74 -11.02
CA ASN A 111 -0.81 2.41 -11.23
C ASN A 111 0.20 1.24 -11.33
N ASN A 112 1.42 1.42 -10.83
CA ASN A 112 2.46 0.38 -10.75
C ASN A 112 2.29 -0.45 -9.47
N PHE A 113 1.21 -1.24 -9.40
CA PHE A 113 0.76 -1.90 -8.17
C PHE A 113 1.70 -2.97 -7.60
N GLU A 114 2.45 -3.67 -8.46
CA GLU A 114 3.44 -4.68 -8.07
C GLU A 114 4.67 -4.01 -7.47
N THR A 115 5.18 -2.96 -8.12
CA THR A 115 6.26 -2.12 -7.60
C THR A 115 5.87 -1.50 -6.27
N ALA A 116 4.65 -0.97 -6.16
CA ALA A 116 4.14 -0.43 -4.90
C ALA A 116 4.13 -1.47 -3.78
N GLN A 117 3.73 -2.72 -4.09
CA GLN A 117 3.71 -3.81 -3.12
C GLN A 117 5.13 -4.15 -2.65
N SER A 118 6.07 -4.37 -3.58
CA SER A 118 7.46 -4.69 -3.24
C SER A 118 8.11 -3.57 -2.41
N LEU A 119 7.85 -2.30 -2.72
CA LEU A 119 8.36 -1.17 -1.95
C LEU A 119 7.78 -1.13 -0.53
N PHE A 120 6.49 -1.44 -0.35
CA PHE A 120 5.85 -1.51 0.96
C PHE A 120 6.33 -2.72 1.78
N ASP A 121 6.57 -3.85 1.13
CA ASP A 121 7.12 -5.06 1.77
C ASP A 121 8.55 -4.79 2.28
N ASN A 122 9.42 -4.21 1.44
CA ASN A 122 10.76 -3.78 1.84
C ASN A 122 10.73 -2.74 2.97
N TYR A 123 9.79 -1.79 2.92
CA TYR A 123 9.59 -0.84 4.02
C TYR A 123 9.30 -1.58 5.33
N SER A 124 8.38 -2.55 5.29
CA SER A 124 7.95 -3.33 6.45
C SER A 124 9.10 -4.14 7.03
N GLU A 125 9.88 -4.82 6.17
CA GLU A 125 11.06 -5.59 6.58
C GLU A 125 12.09 -4.72 7.30
N VAL A 126 12.42 -3.56 6.75
CA VAL A 126 13.39 -2.64 7.39
C VAL A 126 12.87 -2.12 8.73
N ILE A 127 11.59 -1.76 8.83
CA ILE A 127 11.01 -1.31 10.10
C ILE A 127 11.01 -2.43 11.15
N MET A 128 10.66 -3.66 10.77
CA MET A 128 10.68 -4.80 11.68
C MET A 128 12.10 -5.17 12.12
N MET A 129 13.10 -4.95 11.26
CA MET A 129 14.49 -5.12 11.65
C MET A 129 14.93 -4.06 12.68
N ILE A 130 14.53 -2.79 12.49
CA ILE A 130 14.84 -1.68 13.42
C ILE A 130 14.12 -1.86 14.76
N ASN A 131 12.85 -2.28 14.71
CA ASN A 131 11.99 -2.47 15.87
C ASN A 131 11.09 -3.69 15.64
N PRO A 132 11.50 -4.89 16.09
CA PRO A 132 10.75 -6.14 15.89
C PRO A 132 9.37 -6.17 16.57
N THR A 133 9.11 -5.23 17.47
CA THR A 133 7.82 -5.09 18.17
C THR A 133 6.94 -3.98 17.60
N MET A 134 7.35 -3.35 16.49
CA MET A 134 6.56 -2.31 15.83
C MET A 134 5.22 -2.90 15.36
N ASP A 135 4.12 -2.22 15.73
CA ASP A 135 2.83 -2.48 15.11
C ASP A 135 2.74 -1.76 13.76
N LEU A 136 2.70 -2.53 12.67
CA LEU A 136 2.58 -2.03 11.30
C LEU A 136 1.13 -1.97 10.81
N ASN A 137 0.13 -2.32 11.64
CA ASN A 137 -1.26 -2.40 11.22
C ASN A 137 -1.75 -1.07 10.65
N GLN A 138 -1.50 0.05 11.31
CA GLN A 138 -1.95 1.36 10.83
C GLN A 138 -1.38 1.67 9.42
N ARG A 139 -0.07 1.48 9.23
CA ARG A 139 0.59 1.73 7.93
C ARG A 139 0.12 0.76 6.85
N THR A 140 -0.12 -0.49 7.22
CA THR A 140 -0.68 -1.52 6.33
C THR A 140 -2.10 -1.18 5.91
N ILE A 141 -2.93 -0.68 6.84
CA ILE A 141 -4.29 -0.21 6.55
C ILE A 141 -4.24 0.99 5.61
N GLU A 142 -3.41 1.99 5.89
CA GLU A 142 -3.24 3.18 5.03
C GLU A 142 -2.83 2.80 3.60
N PHE A 143 -1.83 1.93 3.45
CA PHE A 143 -1.36 1.43 2.16
C PHE A 143 -2.47 0.66 1.40
N LYS A 144 -3.15 -0.28 2.08
CA LYS A 144 -4.23 -1.08 1.48
C LYS A 144 -5.41 -0.21 1.06
N LEU A 145 -5.83 0.74 1.91
CA LEU A 145 -6.90 1.69 1.58
C LEU A 145 -6.53 2.53 0.36
N TYR A 146 -5.30 3.03 0.29
CA TYR A 146 -4.87 3.82 -0.85
C TYR A 146 -4.84 2.99 -2.14
N LYS A 147 -4.28 1.78 -2.09
CA LYS A 147 -4.29 0.83 -3.21
C LYS A 147 -5.70 0.45 -3.63
N ALA A 148 -6.62 0.23 -2.67
CA ALA A 148 -8.02 -0.05 -2.95
C ALA A 148 -8.68 1.11 -3.69
N SER A 149 -8.43 2.36 -3.26
CA SER A 149 -8.99 3.54 -3.91
C SER A 149 -8.56 3.68 -5.38
N LYS A 150 -7.30 3.31 -5.71
CA LYS A 150 -6.81 3.29 -7.09
C LYS A 150 -7.49 2.21 -7.93
N TYR A 151 -7.66 1.01 -7.38
CA TYR A 151 -8.41 -0.03 -8.09
C TYR A 151 -9.90 0.30 -8.23
N SER A 152 -10.53 0.94 -7.24
CA SER A 152 -11.90 1.42 -7.35
C SER A 152 -12.03 2.43 -8.48
N TYR A 153 -11.09 3.37 -8.60
CA TYR A 153 -11.07 4.32 -9.72
C TYR A 153 -10.95 3.62 -11.08
N LEU A 154 -10.08 2.62 -11.21
CA LEU A 154 -9.95 1.82 -12.44
C LEU A 154 -11.20 0.98 -12.74
N PHE A 155 -11.86 0.46 -11.70
CA PHE A 155 -13.11 -0.27 -11.83
C PHE A 155 -14.23 0.62 -12.40
N ASP A 156 -14.33 1.86 -11.87
CA ASP A 156 -15.34 2.82 -12.29
C ASP A 156 -15.02 3.46 -13.66
N ASN A 157 -13.76 3.39 -14.10
CA ASN A 157 -13.27 3.98 -15.35
C ASN A 157 -12.44 2.96 -16.16
N PRO A 158 -13.03 1.82 -16.58
CA PRO A 158 -12.29 0.75 -17.21
C PRO A 158 -11.85 1.15 -18.62
N ARG A 159 -10.64 0.76 -19.00
CA ARG A 159 -10.18 0.82 -20.40
C ARG A 159 -10.61 -0.47 -21.13
N PRO A 160 -10.68 -0.46 -22.48
CA PRO A 160 -11.10 -1.65 -23.24
C PRO A 160 -10.28 -2.91 -22.97
N GLU A 161 -9.01 -2.77 -22.59
CA GLU A 161 -8.10 -3.88 -22.26
C GLU A 161 -8.18 -4.35 -20.81
N ASP A 162 -8.87 -3.61 -19.93
CA ASP A 162 -8.90 -3.92 -18.51
C ASP A 162 -9.85 -5.10 -18.22
N ASN A 163 -9.42 -5.99 -17.33
CA ASN A 163 -10.28 -7.04 -16.79
C ASN A 163 -11.02 -6.50 -15.57
N THR A 164 -12.20 -5.91 -15.79
CA THR A 164 -13.02 -5.28 -14.74
C THR A 164 -13.41 -6.25 -13.61
N GLU A 165 -13.62 -7.53 -13.93
CA GLU A 165 -13.93 -8.55 -12.91
C GLU A 165 -12.74 -8.79 -11.97
N ASP A 166 -11.53 -8.95 -12.53
CA ASP A 166 -10.31 -9.08 -11.72
C ASP A 166 -10.02 -7.81 -10.90
N ILE A 167 -10.24 -6.63 -11.47
CA ILE A 167 -10.10 -5.35 -10.76
C ILE A 167 -11.09 -5.28 -9.59
N GLY A 168 -12.37 -5.63 -9.81
CA GLY A 168 -13.38 -5.66 -8.75
C GLY A 168 -13.00 -6.64 -7.64
N ASN A 169 -12.54 -7.83 -7.99
CA ASN A 169 -12.05 -8.81 -7.03
C ASN A 169 -10.84 -8.29 -6.21
N LYS A 170 -9.96 -7.48 -6.81
CA LYS A 170 -8.86 -6.82 -6.10
C LYS A 170 -9.36 -5.75 -5.12
N VAL A 171 -10.38 -4.96 -5.50
CA VAL A 171 -11.03 -3.98 -4.61
C VAL A 171 -11.58 -4.68 -3.36
N VAL A 172 -12.36 -5.75 -3.55
CA VAL A 172 -12.94 -6.55 -2.45
C VAL A 172 -11.86 -7.07 -1.52
N LYS A 173 -10.86 -7.79 -2.05
CA LYS A 173 -9.77 -8.37 -1.26
C LYS A 173 -9.00 -7.34 -0.44
N LEU A 174 -8.79 -6.14 -0.98
CA LEU A 174 -8.07 -5.08 -0.28
C LEU A 174 -8.89 -4.53 0.89
N TYR A 175 -10.17 -4.24 0.70
CA TYR A 175 -11.03 -3.77 1.79
C TYR A 175 -11.27 -4.85 2.84
N GLU A 176 -11.54 -6.09 2.46
CA GLU A 176 -11.61 -7.21 3.41
C GLU A 176 -10.29 -7.37 4.17
N GLY A 177 -9.16 -7.24 3.48
CA GLY A 177 -7.84 -7.25 4.09
C GLY A 177 -7.57 -6.09 5.06
N VAL A 178 -8.29 -4.97 4.94
CA VAL A 178 -8.32 -3.90 5.95
C VAL A 178 -9.21 -4.31 7.11
N LEU A 179 -10.39 -4.86 6.85
CA LEU A 179 -11.35 -5.28 7.88
C LEU A 179 -10.86 -6.45 8.74
N VAL A 180 -9.92 -7.27 8.25
CA VAL A 180 -9.21 -8.25 9.07
C VAL A 180 -8.32 -7.58 10.12
N LEU A 181 -7.71 -6.43 9.80
CA LEU A 181 -6.83 -5.68 10.70
C LEU A 181 -7.62 -4.72 11.60
N ASP A 182 -8.65 -4.11 11.06
CA ASP A 182 -9.54 -3.16 11.73
C ASP A 182 -10.99 -3.38 11.26
N PRO A 183 -11.76 -4.25 11.94
CA PRO A 183 -13.17 -4.49 11.61
C PRO A 183 -14.07 -3.26 11.77
N GLU A 184 -13.60 -2.23 12.47
CA GLU A 184 -14.31 -0.98 12.71
C GLU A 184 -13.86 0.14 11.77
N ASN A 185 -13.08 -0.19 10.73
CA ASN A 185 -12.65 0.79 9.76
C ASN A 185 -13.85 1.32 8.96
N ILE A 186 -14.23 2.57 9.21
CA ILE A 186 -15.40 3.20 8.57
C ILE A 186 -15.22 3.27 7.06
N SER A 187 -14.03 3.64 6.59
CA SER A 187 -13.73 3.79 5.17
C SER A 187 -13.83 2.47 4.43
N ALA A 188 -13.27 1.38 4.96
CA ALA A 188 -13.34 0.06 4.33
C ALA A 188 -14.77 -0.50 4.32
N ASN A 189 -15.50 -0.41 5.43
CA ASN A 189 -16.90 -0.84 5.49
C ASN A 189 -17.76 -0.06 4.47
N TYR A 190 -17.63 1.27 4.46
CA TYR A 190 -18.40 2.10 3.54
C TYR A 190 -18.04 1.83 2.08
N ASN A 191 -16.75 1.86 1.72
CA ASN A 191 -16.34 1.72 0.32
C ASN A 191 -16.58 0.30 -0.23
N LEU A 192 -16.45 -0.74 0.60
CA LEU A 192 -16.80 -2.10 0.19
C LEU A 192 -18.31 -2.24 -0.06
N ALA A 193 -19.14 -1.62 0.78
CA ALA A 193 -20.58 -1.57 0.55
C ALA A 193 -20.93 -0.85 -0.75
N ILE A 194 -20.32 0.32 -1.00
CA ILE A 194 -20.52 1.08 -2.24
C ILE A 194 -20.07 0.27 -3.46
N HIS A 195 -18.96 -0.46 -3.38
CA HIS A 195 -18.48 -1.29 -4.47
C HIS A 195 -19.49 -2.37 -4.88
N TYR A 196 -20.09 -3.08 -3.93
CA TYR A 196 -21.15 -4.06 -4.22
C TYR A 196 -22.44 -3.40 -4.70
N TYR A 197 -22.85 -2.29 -4.07
CA TYR A 197 -24.06 -1.56 -4.44
C TYR A 197 -23.97 -1.03 -5.88
N ASN A 198 -22.86 -0.39 -6.25
CA ASN A 198 -22.68 0.16 -7.60
C ASN A 198 -22.68 -0.93 -8.67
N GLN A 199 -22.18 -2.14 -8.37
CA GLN A 199 -22.29 -3.27 -9.29
C GLN A 199 -23.75 -3.64 -9.57
N GLY A 200 -24.58 -3.71 -8.53
CA GLY A 200 -26.01 -4.00 -8.68
C GLY A 200 -26.73 -2.91 -9.47
N VAL A 201 -26.43 -1.64 -9.18
CA VAL A 201 -26.98 -0.49 -9.93
C VAL A 201 -26.57 -0.53 -11.40
N ASN A 202 -25.29 -0.77 -11.70
CA ASN A 202 -24.81 -0.84 -13.07
C ASN A 202 -25.47 -1.97 -13.88
N ILE A 203 -25.76 -3.11 -13.24
CA ILE A 203 -26.52 -4.19 -13.87
C ILE A 203 -27.94 -3.74 -14.22
N ILE A 204 -28.64 -3.07 -13.29
CA ILE A 204 -29.99 -2.53 -13.54
C ILE A 204 -29.99 -1.49 -14.66
N GLU A 205 -29.03 -0.57 -14.66
CA GLU A 205 -28.95 0.54 -15.62
C GLU A 205 -28.67 0.06 -17.05
N ASN A 206 -27.93 -1.04 -17.21
CA ASN A 206 -27.59 -1.62 -18.51
C ASN A 206 -28.45 -2.83 -18.87
N MET A 207 -29.50 -3.12 -18.10
CA MET A 207 -30.39 -4.25 -18.36
C MET A 207 -31.20 -4.02 -19.64
N ASP A 208 -31.22 -5.02 -20.52
CA ASP A 208 -32.16 -5.06 -21.63
C ASP A 208 -33.49 -5.64 -21.15
N TYR A 209 -34.52 -4.80 -21.07
CA TYR A 209 -35.85 -5.18 -20.58
C TYR A 209 -36.66 -6.00 -21.60
N GLU A 210 -36.17 -6.18 -22.82
CA GLU A 210 -36.80 -7.03 -23.84
C GLU A 210 -36.37 -8.50 -23.74
N GLN A 211 -35.46 -8.83 -22.82
CA GLN A 211 -35.03 -10.20 -22.53
C GLN A 211 -36.19 -11.07 -22.02
N ASP A 212 -36.03 -12.39 -22.13
CA ASP A 212 -37.01 -13.32 -21.62
C ASP A 212 -37.09 -13.31 -20.07
N PHE A 213 -38.19 -13.83 -19.54
CA PHE A 213 -38.47 -13.80 -18.09
C PHE A 213 -37.43 -14.57 -17.26
N GLU A 214 -36.85 -15.66 -17.78
CA GLU A 214 -35.85 -16.45 -17.06
C GLU A 214 -34.57 -15.63 -16.89
N THR A 215 -34.09 -15.02 -17.98
CA THR A 215 -32.94 -14.11 -17.96
C THR A 215 -33.15 -12.93 -17.02
N LEU A 216 -34.31 -12.28 -17.07
CA LEU A 216 -34.63 -11.15 -16.17
C LEU A 216 -34.65 -11.57 -14.69
N PHE A 217 -35.14 -12.79 -14.40
CA PHE A 217 -35.15 -13.34 -13.05
C PHE A 217 -33.73 -13.63 -12.54
N GLU A 218 -32.85 -14.18 -13.36
CA GLU A 218 -31.44 -14.42 -13.02
C GLU A 218 -30.70 -13.10 -12.73
N ILE A 219 -30.91 -12.09 -13.57
CA ILE A 219 -30.31 -10.77 -13.37
C ILE A 219 -30.83 -10.14 -12.06
N GLN A 220 -32.13 -10.26 -11.78
CA GLN A 220 -32.70 -9.78 -10.52
C GLN A 220 -32.08 -10.49 -9.30
N ALA A 221 -31.89 -11.81 -9.37
CA ALA A 221 -31.25 -12.57 -8.30
C ALA A 221 -29.81 -12.10 -8.07
N GLN A 222 -29.03 -11.89 -9.13
CA GLN A 222 -27.66 -11.36 -9.04
C GLN A 222 -27.60 -9.98 -8.38
N VAL A 223 -28.52 -9.09 -8.74
CA VAL A 223 -28.63 -7.75 -8.14
C VAL A 223 -28.97 -7.85 -6.65
N MET A 224 -29.90 -8.73 -6.27
CA MET A 224 -30.26 -8.96 -4.88
C MET A 224 -29.08 -9.52 -4.07
N ASP A 225 -28.28 -10.41 -4.63
CA ASP A 225 -27.07 -10.92 -4.00
C ASP A 225 -26.05 -9.81 -3.75
N LEU A 226 -25.84 -8.92 -4.72
CA LEU A 226 -24.95 -7.76 -4.59
C LEU A 226 -25.42 -6.78 -3.51
N PHE A 227 -26.71 -6.44 -3.50
CA PHE A 227 -27.27 -5.58 -2.45
C PHE A 227 -27.25 -6.26 -1.07
N GLY A 228 -27.48 -7.57 -1.02
CA GLY A 228 -27.34 -8.37 0.19
C GLY A 228 -25.91 -8.36 0.73
N ALA A 229 -24.91 -8.45 -0.16
CA ALA A 229 -23.49 -8.34 0.21
C ALA A 229 -23.11 -6.93 0.67
N ALA A 230 -23.67 -5.88 0.05
CA ALA A 230 -23.43 -4.49 0.45
C ALA A 230 -23.99 -4.14 1.83
N LEU A 231 -25.17 -4.67 2.15
CA LEU A 231 -25.96 -4.30 3.33
C LEU A 231 -25.19 -4.38 4.67
N PRO A 232 -24.56 -5.50 5.07
CA PRO A 232 -23.90 -5.60 6.37
C PRO A 232 -22.77 -4.57 6.54
N TYR A 233 -22.02 -4.31 5.48
CA TYR A 233 -20.94 -3.33 5.50
C TYR A 233 -21.47 -1.90 5.57
N MET A 234 -22.55 -1.58 4.85
CA MET A 234 -23.18 -0.26 4.94
C MET A 234 -23.78 -0.02 6.33
N LEU A 235 -24.43 -1.02 6.92
CA LEU A 235 -24.96 -0.96 8.29
C LEU A 235 -23.84 -0.76 9.31
N LYS A 236 -22.70 -1.44 9.15
CA LYS A 236 -21.52 -1.25 10.02
C LYS A 236 -20.98 0.18 9.88
N ALA A 237 -20.85 0.70 8.65
CA ALA A 237 -20.42 2.08 8.40
C ALA A 237 -21.36 3.11 9.04
N TYR A 238 -22.69 2.93 8.88
CA TYR A 238 -23.70 3.76 9.52
C TYR A 238 -23.62 3.69 11.04
N LYS A 239 -23.50 2.48 11.63
CA LYS A 239 -23.37 2.32 13.08
C LYS A 239 -22.16 3.08 13.64
N LEU A 240 -21.06 3.10 12.91
CA LEU A 240 -19.82 3.78 13.32
C LEU A 240 -19.87 5.29 13.10
N ASN A 241 -20.63 5.78 12.11
CA ASN A 241 -20.87 7.20 11.87
C ASN A 241 -22.31 7.47 11.37
N PRO A 242 -23.29 7.58 12.28
CA PRO A 242 -24.70 7.73 11.92
C PRO A 242 -25.03 9.07 11.25
N LEU A 243 -24.18 10.09 11.42
CA LEU A 243 -24.36 11.41 10.84
C LEU A 243 -23.82 11.52 9.41
N ARG A 244 -23.28 10.43 8.85
CA ARG A 244 -22.80 10.40 7.48
C ARG A 244 -23.97 10.24 6.51
N LYS A 245 -24.40 11.34 5.90
CA LYS A 245 -25.51 11.37 4.93
C LYS A 245 -25.40 10.30 3.85
N GLU A 246 -24.20 10.06 3.32
CA GLU A 246 -23.98 9.09 2.26
C GLU A 246 -24.28 7.65 2.70
N THR A 247 -24.12 7.32 3.99
CA THR A 247 -24.51 6.00 4.51
C THR A 247 -26.03 5.83 4.54
N LEU A 248 -26.76 6.90 4.86
CA LEU A 248 -28.22 6.90 4.83
C LEU A 248 -28.76 6.77 3.41
N VAL A 249 -28.15 7.48 2.46
CA VAL A 249 -28.45 7.34 1.02
C VAL A 249 -28.22 5.89 0.59
N GLY A 250 -27.04 5.34 0.88
CA GLY A 250 -26.70 3.96 0.55
C GLY A 250 -27.67 2.94 1.15
N LEU A 251 -28.00 3.06 2.45
CA LEU A 251 -28.95 2.16 3.10
C LEU A 251 -30.35 2.25 2.48
N SER A 252 -30.83 3.46 2.17
CA SER A 252 -32.13 3.61 1.51
C SER A 252 -32.16 2.91 0.15
N GLY A 253 -31.14 3.10 -0.68
CA GLY A 253 -31.03 2.45 -1.99
C GLY A 253 -30.91 0.93 -1.90
N ILE A 254 -30.06 0.42 -1.00
CA ILE A 254 -29.87 -1.01 -0.77
C ILE A 254 -31.19 -1.66 -0.32
N TYR A 255 -31.87 -1.11 0.68
CA TYR A 255 -33.13 -1.67 1.17
C TYR A 255 -34.25 -1.59 0.14
N PHE A 256 -34.33 -0.51 -0.65
CA PHE A 256 -35.26 -0.41 -1.76
C PHE A 256 -35.02 -1.51 -2.79
N GLY A 257 -33.76 -1.72 -3.19
CA GLY A 257 -33.37 -2.77 -4.13
C GLY A 257 -33.62 -4.19 -3.61
N LEU A 258 -33.58 -4.39 -2.29
CA LEU A 258 -33.96 -5.64 -1.62
C LEU A 258 -35.47 -5.77 -1.37
N ASN A 259 -36.29 -4.86 -1.91
CA ASN A 259 -37.73 -4.81 -1.72
C ASN A 259 -38.17 -4.68 -0.24
N ASN A 260 -37.32 -4.12 0.61
CA ASN A 260 -37.64 -3.76 1.99
C ASN A 260 -37.96 -2.27 2.09
N ILE A 261 -39.16 -1.92 1.64
CA ILE A 261 -39.61 -0.53 1.52
C ILE A 261 -39.66 0.17 2.88
N GLU A 262 -40.06 -0.52 3.95
CA GLU A 262 -40.15 0.04 5.29
C GLU A 262 -38.80 0.54 5.80
N GLU A 263 -37.74 -0.27 5.71
CA GLU A 263 -36.40 0.15 6.11
C GLU A 263 -35.84 1.24 5.17
N SER A 264 -36.12 1.16 3.86
CA SER A 264 -35.76 2.23 2.92
C SER A 264 -36.33 3.58 3.34
N GLU A 265 -37.65 3.65 3.58
CA GLU A 265 -38.35 4.87 3.99
C GLU A 265 -37.85 5.40 5.33
N LYS A 266 -37.52 4.51 6.27
CA LYS A 266 -36.92 4.88 7.57
C LYS A 266 -35.61 5.63 7.40
N TYR A 267 -34.68 5.14 6.59
CA TYR A 267 -33.40 5.81 6.35
C TYR A 267 -33.55 7.11 5.54
N GLN A 268 -34.50 7.17 4.60
CA GLN A 268 -34.85 8.43 3.91
C GLN A 268 -35.38 9.48 4.88
N ALA A 269 -36.24 9.09 5.83
CA ALA A 269 -36.76 9.99 6.85
C ALA A 269 -35.67 10.49 7.81
N GLU A 270 -34.71 9.64 8.16
CA GLU A 270 -33.54 10.02 8.96
C GLU A 270 -32.65 11.02 8.22
N LEU A 271 -32.35 10.77 6.94
CA LEU A 271 -31.59 11.68 6.09
C LEU A 271 -32.25 13.07 6.02
N LYS A 272 -33.56 13.10 5.77
CA LYS A 272 -34.32 14.35 5.72
C LYS A 272 -34.29 15.10 7.05
N LYS A 273 -34.31 14.41 8.19
CA LYS A 273 -34.17 15.06 9.52
C LYS A 273 -32.80 15.70 9.67
N LEU A 274 -31.75 15.03 9.22
CA LEU A 274 -30.38 15.52 9.29
C LEU A 274 -30.16 16.76 8.40
N GLU A 275 -30.71 16.75 7.18
CA GLU A 275 -30.64 17.89 6.25
C GLU A 275 -31.39 19.14 6.76
N ASN A 276 -32.48 18.97 7.52
CA ASN A 276 -33.23 20.08 8.09
C ASN A 276 -32.60 20.70 9.35
N GLN A 277 -31.49 20.13 9.84
CA GLN A 277 -30.77 20.62 11.02
C GLN A 277 -29.54 21.46 10.67
N GLU A 278 -29.22 21.61 9.38
CA GLU A 278 -28.15 22.47 8.84
C GLU A 278 -28.68 23.85 8.42
#